data_AF-A0A5C4XSU6-F1
#
_entry.id   AF-A0A5C4XSU6-F1
#
_cell.length_a   1.000
_cell.length_b   1.000
_cell.length_c   1.000
_cell.angle_alpha   90.00
_cell.angle_beta   90.00
_cell.angle_gamma   90.00
#
_symmetry.space_group_name_H-M   'P 1'
#
loop_
_entity.id
_entity.type
_entity.pdbx_description
1 polymer ?
#
loop_
_entity_poly.entity_id
_entity_poly.type
_entity_poly.pdbx_seq_one_letter_code
_entity_poly.pdbx_strand_id
1 'polypeptide(L)'
;MQAETINSTPRERSVAVMLRGARVTESFRDNLFDAANRAGITPNEFVLQAAAEKLHRAGREFSGIFRKGDLSELNGGIGAQGGRA
;
A
#
# COMPACT_ATOMS: atom_id res chain seq x y z
N MET A 1 35.56 -12.90 20.76
CA MET A 1 35.11 -12.07 19.62
C MET A 1 33.59 -12.20 19.59
N GLN A 2 32.88 -11.12 19.91
CA GLN A 2 31.42 -11.15 20.10
C GLN A 2 30.73 -11.26 18.73
N ALA A 3 29.87 -12.26 18.56
CA ALA A 3 29.01 -12.36 17.39
C ALA A 3 27.85 -11.38 17.56
N GLU A 4 27.84 -10.33 16.74
CA GLU A 4 26.76 -9.36 16.66
C GLU A 4 25.50 -10.09 16.19
N THR A 5 24.54 -10.26 17.11
CA THR A 5 23.26 -10.88 16.81
C THR A 5 22.45 -9.88 16.01
N ILE A 6 22.38 -10.09 14.69
CA ILE A 6 21.52 -9.32 13.78
C ILE A 6 20.06 -9.44 14.23
N ASN A 7 19.59 -8.47 15.02
CA ASN A 7 18.23 -8.41 15.51
C ASN A 7 17.31 -8.06 14.33
N SER A 8 16.93 -9.08 13.57
CA SER A 8 16.02 -8.96 12.44
C SER A 8 14.63 -8.69 12.99
N THR A 9 14.18 -7.43 12.92
CA THR A 9 12.81 -7.06 13.27
C THR A 9 11.85 -7.96 12.49
N PRO A 10 10.87 -8.62 13.13
CA PRO A 10 9.96 -9.50 12.42
C PRO A 10 9.26 -8.74 11.29
N ARG A 11 9.40 -9.21 10.05
CA ARG A 11 8.65 -8.67 8.92
C ARG A 11 7.17 -8.90 9.20
N GLU A 12 6.36 -7.85 9.12
CA GLU A 12 4.92 -7.96 9.30
C GLU A 12 4.35 -8.97 8.29
N ARG A 13 3.45 -9.84 8.76
CA ARG A 13 2.95 -10.95 7.96
C ARG A 13 1.92 -10.43 6.95
N SER A 14 2.15 -10.69 5.67
CA SER A 14 1.15 -10.45 4.63
C SER A 14 -0.03 -11.41 4.78
N VAL A 15 -1.25 -10.88 4.73
CA VAL A 15 -2.50 -11.64 4.80
C VAL A 15 -3.40 -11.32 3.60
N ALA A 16 -4.12 -12.33 3.10
CA ALA A 16 -5.06 -12.13 2.00
C ALA A 16 -6.33 -11.44 2.48
N VAL A 17 -6.77 -10.40 1.77
CA VAL A 17 -8.07 -9.76 2.00
C VAL A 17 -9.08 -10.34 1.01
N MET A 18 -10.04 -11.12 1.51
CA MET A 18 -11.17 -11.61 0.71
C MET A 18 -12.44 -10.86 1.08
N LEU A 19 -12.83 -9.88 0.26
CA LEU A 19 -14.09 -9.15 0.42
C LEU A 19 -15.25 -9.98 -0.13
N ARG A 20 -15.80 -10.87 0.70
CA ARG A 20 -16.97 -11.69 0.32
C ARG A 20 -18.17 -10.78 -0.01
N GLY A 21 -18.74 -10.97 -1.20
CA GLY A 21 -19.96 -10.28 -1.63
C GLY A 21 -19.76 -8.95 -2.36
N ALA A 22 -18.53 -8.59 -2.75
CA ALA A 22 -18.28 -7.38 -3.53
C ALA A 22 -19.01 -7.42 -4.88
N ARG A 23 -20.15 -6.73 -4.96
CA ARG A 23 -20.88 -6.42 -6.21
C ARG A 23 -20.90 -4.90 -6.36
N VAL A 24 -20.44 -4.42 -7.50
CA VAL A 24 -20.38 -3.00 -7.84
C VAL A 24 -21.25 -2.74 -9.07
N THR A 25 -21.60 -1.48 -9.30
CA THR A 25 -22.26 -1.09 -10.55
C THR A 25 -21.28 -1.23 -11.71
N GLU A 26 -21.82 -1.48 -12.90
CA GLU A 26 -21.02 -1.63 -14.13
C GLU A 26 -20.17 -0.39 -14.41
N SER A 27 -20.78 0.80 -14.33
CA SER A 27 -20.07 2.07 -14.50
C SER A 27 -18.92 2.25 -13.50
N PHE A 28 -19.07 1.79 -12.26
CA PHE A 28 -17.99 1.85 -11.28
C PHE A 28 -16.85 0.92 -11.66
N ARG A 29 -17.17 -0.31 -12.10
CA ARG A 29 -16.18 -1.25 -12.60
C ARG A 29 -15.37 -0.61 -13.74
N ASP A 30 -16.01 -0.04 -14.74
CA ASP A 30 -15.29 0.52 -15.88
C ASP A 30 -14.36 1.67 -15.48
N ASN A 31 -14.85 2.59 -14.65
CA ASN A 31 -14.06 3.69 -14.14
C ASN A 31 -12.90 3.22 -13.24
N LEU A 32 -13.10 2.17 -12.43
CA LEU A 32 -12.06 1.60 -11.59
C LEU A 32 -10.92 1.02 -12.45
N PHE A 33 -11.26 0.25 -13.49
CA PHE A 33 -10.27 -0.36 -14.36
C PHE A 33 -9.55 0.71 -15.20
N ASP A 34 -10.24 1.72 -15.72
CA ASP A 34 -9.61 2.85 -16.41
C ASP A 34 -8.65 3.61 -15.50
N ALA A 35 -9.06 3.95 -14.28
CA ALA A 35 -8.20 4.64 -13.31
C ALA A 35 -6.96 3.82 -12.93
N ALA A 36 -7.13 2.52 -12.69
CA ALA A 36 -6.02 1.62 -12.39
C ALA A 36 -5.04 1.52 -13.58
N ASN A 37 -5.55 1.38 -14.80
CA ASN A 37 -4.75 1.34 -16.02
C ASN A 37 -3.94 2.63 -16.22
N ARG A 38 -4.57 3.80 -16.01
CA ARG A 38 -3.88 5.11 -16.11
C ARG A 38 -2.80 5.29 -15.05
N ALA A 39 -3.02 4.75 -13.85
CA ALA A 39 -2.03 4.74 -12.79
C ALA A 39 -0.92 3.68 -13.01
N GLY A 40 -1.07 2.78 -13.99
CA GLY A 40 -0.10 1.73 -14.28
C GLY A 40 -0.07 0.62 -13.22
N ILE A 41 -1.14 0.47 -12.43
CA ILE A 41 -1.23 -0.48 -11.31
C ILE A 41 -2.43 -1.43 -11.47
N THR A 42 -2.43 -2.53 -10.72
CA THR A 42 -3.57 -3.47 -10.77
C THR A 42 -4.80 -2.88 -10.08
N PRO A 43 -6.04 -3.23 -10.47
CA PRO A 43 -7.25 -2.77 -9.79
C PRO A 43 -7.26 -3.12 -8.29
N ASN A 44 -6.72 -4.27 -7.91
CA ASN A 44 -6.57 -4.64 -6.50
C ASN A 44 -5.65 -3.67 -5.76
N GLU A 45 -4.53 -3.30 -6.39
CA GLU A 45 -3.58 -2.34 -5.82
C GLU A 45 -4.22 -0.96 -5.64
N PHE A 46 -4.91 -0.50 -6.68
CA PHE A 46 -5.64 0.76 -6.66
C PHE A 46 -6.67 0.83 -5.51
N VAL A 47 -7.49 -0.22 -5.35
CA VAL A 47 -8.52 -0.27 -4.30
C VAL A 47 -7.89 -0.30 -2.90
N LEU A 48 -6.84 -1.11 -2.71
CA LEU A 48 -6.16 -1.20 -1.41
C LEU A 48 -5.44 0.11 -1.06
N GLN A 49 -4.87 0.80 -2.04
CA GLN A 49 -4.26 2.11 -1.87
C GLN A 49 -5.28 3.17 -1.47
N ALA A 50 -6.40 3.26 -2.18
CA ALA A 50 -7.49 4.17 -1.84
C ALA A 50 -8.10 3.87 -0.46
N ALA A 51 -8.25 2.59 -0.11
CA ALA A 51 -8.73 2.19 1.21
C ALA A 51 -7.74 2.58 2.31
N ALA A 52 -6.46 2.36 2.10
CA ALA A 52 -5.41 2.73 3.04
C ALA A 52 -5.36 4.25 3.28
N GLU A 53 -5.42 5.05 2.22
CA GLU A 53 -5.49 6.52 2.32
C GLU A 53 -6.70 6.96 3.17
N LYS A 54 -7.86 6.34 2.95
CA LYS A 54 -9.07 6.60 3.74
C LYS A 54 -8.91 6.19 5.21
N LEU A 55 -8.32 5.04 5.49
CA LEU A 55 -8.08 4.55 6.86
C LEU A 55 -7.07 5.42 7.59
N HIS A 56 -6.02 5.86 6.90
CA HIS A 56 -5.01 6.77 7.45
C HIS A 56 -5.62 8.13 7.82
N ARG A 57 -6.43 8.71 6.92
CA ARG A 57 -7.20 9.94 7.23
C ARG A 57 -8.17 9.76 8.41
N ALA A 58 -8.66 8.55 8.65
CA ALA A 58 -9.48 8.23 9.81
C ALA A 58 -8.66 8.01 11.11
N GLY A 59 -7.35 8.23 11.08
CA GLY A 59 -6.46 8.12 12.23
C GLY A 59 -5.99 6.69 12.53
N ARG A 60 -6.13 5.74 11.59
CA ARG A 60 -5.64 4.37 11.78
C ARG A 60 -4.17 4.27 11.37
N GLU A 61 -3.38 3.64 12.23
CA GLU A 61 -1.96 3.40 12.00
C GLU A 61 -1.74 1.93 11.59
N PHE A 62 -0.94 1.73 10.56
CA PHE A 62 -0.50 0.42 10.06
C PHE A 62 0.84 0.62 9.36
N SER A 63 1.68 -0.43 9.30
CA SER A 63 3.08 -0.26 8.88
C SER A 63 3.26 0.00 7.38
N GLY A 64 2.24 -0.33 6.58
CA GLY A 64 2.18 -0.15 5.14
C GLY A 64 1.07 -1.00 4.51
N ILE A 65 0.90 -0.92 3.20
CA ILE A 65 -0.24 -1.55 2.50
C ILE A 65 0.15 -2.93 1.96
N PHE A 66 1.26 -3.00 1.23
CA PHE A 66 1.84 -4.24 0.71
C PHE A 66 3.17 -4.56 1.39
N ARG A 67 3.94 -3.52 1.71
CA ARG A 67 5.22 -3.57 2.39
C ARG A 67 5.30 -2.45 3.43
N LYS A 68 6.14 -2.66 4.45
CA LYS A 68 6.43 -1.63 5.44
C LYS A 68 7.01 -0.39 4.75
N GLY A 69 6.38 0.76 4.93
CA GLY A 69 6.83 2.05 4.37
C GLY A 69 6.06 2.58 3.16
N ASP A 70 5.16 1.80 2.55
CA ASP A 70 4.40 2.24 1.34
C ASP A 70 3.58 3.53 1.59
N LEU A 71 3.16 3.77 2.84
CA LEU A 71 2.40 4.96 3.22
C LEU A 71 3.24 6.23 3.26
N SER A 72 4.56 6.12 3.47
CA SER A 72 5.45 7.27 3.49
C SER A 72 5.67 7.84 2.08
N GLU A 73 5.61 7.00 1.05
CA GLU A 73 5.69 7.42 -0.36
C GLU A 73 4.40 8.10 -0.84
N LEU A 74 3.26 7.75 -0.25
CA LEU A 74 1.93 8.32 -0.56
C LEU A 74 1.77 9.79 -0.12
N ASN A 75 2.42 10.21 0.97
CA ASN A 75 2.43 11.60 1.44
C ASN A 75 3.65 12.41 0.92
N GLY A 76 4.65 11.74 0.33
CA GLY A 76 6.02 12.22 0.21
C GLY A 76 6.50 12.47 -1.21
N GLY A 77 5.72 13.15 -2.03
CA GLY A 77 6.18 13.68 -3.32
C GLY A 77 7.16 14.86 -3.22
N ILE A 78 7.98 14.99 -2.17
CA ILE A 78 9.20 15.82 -2.10
C ILE A 78 10.14 15.24 -1.03
N GLY A 79 11.27 14.68 -1.47
CA GLY A 79 12.47 14.51 -0.63
C GLY A 79 12.94 13.08 -0.38
N ALA A 80 14.21 12.83 -0.69
CA ALA A 80 15.04 11.72 -0.24
C ALA A 80 15.04 10.40 -1.04
N GLN A 81 15.26 10.45 -2.35
CA GLN A 81 16.14 9.47 -3.02
C GLN A 81 17.01 10.17 -4.06
N GLY A 82 18.17 10.66 -3.62
CA GLY A 82 19.16 11.33 -4.46
C GLY A 82 20.47 11.45 -3.70
N GLY A 83 21.15 10.32 -3.50
CA GLY A 83 22.40 10.26 -2.75
C GLY A 83 22.99 8.87 -2.75
N ARG A 84 23.40 8.38 -3.92
CA ARG A 84 24.40 7.31 -4.01
C ARG A 84 25.56 7.87 -4.81
N ALA A 85 26.66 8.08 -4.10
CA ALA A 85 27.99 8.26 -4.65
C ALA A 85 28.42 7.03 -5.45
#